data_AF-A0ABC8S858-F1
#
_entry.id   AF-A0ABC8S858-F1
#
_cell.length_a   1.000
_cell.length_b   1.000
_cell.length_c   1.000
_cell.angle_alpha   90.00
_cell.angle_beta   90.00
_cell.angle_gamma   90.00
#
_symmetry.space_group_name_H-M   'P 1'
#
loop_
_entity.id
_entity.type
_entity.pdbx_description
1 polymer ?
#
loop_
_entity_poly.entity_id
_entity_poly.type
_entity_poly.pdbx_seq_one_letter_code
_entity_poly.pdbx_strand_id
1 'polypeptide(L)' 'MVRGLVTVPWKMQYLLERIKLLFTFLNLQIKHIYREANGLADFLASFAVKSEQYTVFSANTTLPSIGRLIMQQDVY' A
#
# COMPACT_ATOMS: atom_id res chain seq x y z
N MET A 1 -18.46 -10.64 -6.86
CA MET A 1 -19.12 -9.59 -7.67
C MET A 1 -19.86 -8.66 -6.73
N VAL A 2 -19.33 -7.46 -6.47
CA VAL A 2 -20.01 -6.46 -5.63
C VAL A 2 -21.21 -5.96 -6.44
N ARG A 3 -22.43 -6.15 -5.92
CA ARG A 3 -23.67 -5.69 -6.56
C ARG A 3 -23.59 -4.16 -6.72
N GLY A 4 -23.59 -3.67 -7.96
CA GLY A 4 -23.33 -2.27 -8.36
C GLY A 4 -24.37 -1.24 -7.93
N LEU A 5 -24.91 -1.36 -6.71
CA LEU A 5 -25.91 -0.46 -6.13
C LEU A 5 -25.28 0.71 -5.35
N VAL A 6 -23.95 0.70 -5.18
CA VAL A 6 -23.24 1.75 -4.45
C VAL A 6 -22.51 2.63 -5.45
N THR A 7 -22.93 3.89 -5.54
CA THR A 7 -22.17 4.92 -6.23
C THR A 7 -20.87 5.12 -5.46
N VAL A 8 -19.77 4.67 -6.05
CA VAL A 8 -18.43 4.93 -5.52
C VAL A 8 -18.26 6.44 -5.44
N PRO A 9 -17.92 7.02 -4.27
CA PRO A 9 -17.69 8.46 -4.17
C PRO A 9 -16.71 8.91 -5.26
N TRP A 10 -16.99 10.02 -5.94
CA TRP A 10 -16.25 10.46 -7.14
C TRP A 10 -14.72 10.39 -7.02
N LYS A 11 -14.16 10.70 -5.84
CA LYS A 11 -12.72 10.60 -5.55
C LYS A 11 -12.19 9.17 -5.62
N MET A 12 -12.96 8.20 -5.12
CA MET A 12 -12.60 6.78 -5.17
C MET A 12 -12.72 6.22 -6.59
N GLN A 13 -13.67 6.69 -7.39
CA GLN A 13 -13.78 6.28 -8.79
C GLN A 13 -12.53 6.66 -9.58
N TYR A 14 -12.06 7.91 -9.44
CA TYR A 14 -10.82 8.36 -10.08
C TYR A 14 -9.60 7.49 -9.68
N LEU A 15 -9.47 7.17 -8.40
CA LEU A 15 -8.38 6.30 -7.92
C LEU A 15 -8.49 4.88 -8.48
N LEU A 16 -9.70 4.32 -8.55
CA LEU A 16 -9.92 2.98 -9.12
C LEU A 16 -9.58 2.93 -10.61
N GLU A 17 -9.96 3.94 -11.39
CA GLU A 17 -9.60 4.00 -12.81
C GLU A 17 -8.08 4.10 -13.01
N ARG A 18 -7.38 4.87 -12.17
CA ARG A 18 -5.92 4.92 -12.19
C ARG A 18 -5.29 3.56 -11.86
N ILE A 19 -5.83 2.86 -10.87
CA ILE A 19 -5.36 1.51 -10.52
C ILE A 19 -5.56 0.58 -11.72
N LYS A 20 -6.76 0.53 -12.31
CA LYS A 20 -7.04 -0.30 -13.50
C LYS A 20 -6.07 -0.02 -14.65
N LEU A 21 -5.75 1.25 -14.90
CA LEU A 21 -4.78 1.63 -15.91
C LEU A 21 -3.40 1.05 -15.61
N LEU A 22 -2.94 1.09 -14.35
CA LEU A 22 -1.70 0.43 -13.95
C LEU A 22 -1.75 -1.09 -14.17
N PHE A 23 -2.89 -1.76 -13.95
CA PHE A 23 -3.06 -3.19 -14.27
C PHE A 23 -2.90 -3.52 -15.75
N THR A 24 -3.22 -2.58 -16.65
CA THR A 24 -3.04 -2.80 -18.09
C THR A 24 -1.58 -2.71 -18.52
N PHE A 25 -0.78 -1.85 -17.86
CA PHE A 25 0.63 -1.64 -18.20
C PHE A 25 1.57 -2.56 -17.43
N LEU A 26 1.21 -2.89 -16.20
CA LEU A 26 1.98 -3.72 -15.31
C LEU A 26 1.18 -5.02 -15.16
N ASN A 27 1.77 -6.15 -15.54
CA ASN A 27 1.16 -7.48 -15.40
C ASN A 27 1.03 -7.86 -13.91
N LEU A 28 0.14 -7.18 -13.19
CA LEU A 28 -0.01 -7.24 -11.74
C LEU A 28 -1.08 -8.25 -11.34
N GLN A 29 -0.87 -8.88 -10.19
CA GLN A 29 -1.86 -9.75 -9.55
C GLN A 29 -2.19 -9.19 -8.16
N ILE A 30 -3.47 -9.00 -7.85
CA ILE A 30 -3.93 -8.64 -6.50
C ILE A 30 -4.13 -9.91 -5.69
N LYS A 31 -3.57 -9.94 -4.49
CA LYS A 31 -3.82 -10.99 -3.49
C LYS A 31 -4.29 -10.34 -2.19
N HIS A 32 -5.26 -10.96 -1.55
CA HIS A 32 -5.61 -10.64 -0.17
C HIS A 32 -4.66 -11.39 0.75
N ILE A 33 -4.06 -10.70 1.72
CA ILE A 33 -3.11 -11.28 2.68
C ILE A 33 -3.59 -11.02 4.11
N TYR A 34 -3.05 -11.78 5.06
CA TYR A 34 -3.24 -11.50 6.48
C TYR A 34 -2.62 -10.16 6.83
N ARG A 35 -3.22 -9.45 7.78
CA ARG A 35 -2.81 -8.10 8.16
C ARG A 35 -1.37 -8.10 8.69
N GLU A 36 -1.00 -9.13 9.42
CA GLU A 36 0.30 -9.34 10.02
C GLU A 36 1.41 -9.37 8.96
N ALA A 37 1.15 -10.02 7.83
CA ALA A 37 2.06 -10.07 6.68
C ALA A 37 2.10 -8.75 5.87
N ASN A 38 1.25 -7.77 6.21
CA ASN A 38 1.24 -6.43 5.62
C ASN A 38 1.79 -5.37 6.57
N GLY A 39 2.48 -5.78 7.64
CA GLY A 39 2.89 -4.90 8.73
C GLY A 39 3.75 -3.73 8.29
N LEU A 40 4.62 -3.91 7.28
CA LEU A 40 5.46 -2.83 6.76
C LEU A 40 4.62 -1.73 6.08
N ALA A 41 3.60 -2.11 5.32
CA ALA A 41 2.72 -1.14 4.66
C ALA A 41 1.90 -0.35 5.69
N ASP A 42 1.39 -1.02 6.74
CA ASP A 42 0.68 -0.37 7.85
C ASP A 42 1.60 0.62 8.59
N PHE A 43 2.85 0.24 8.84
CA PHE A 43 3.86 1.12 9.43
C PHE A 43 4.13 2.35 8.55
N LEU A 44 4.36 2.16 7.25
CA LEU A 44 4.64 3.25 6.31
C LEU A 44 3.47 4.21 6.18
N ALA A 45 2.23 3.69 6.11
CA ALA A 45 1.03 4.53 6.09
C ALA A 45 0.92 5.37 7.37
N SER A 46 1.14 4.76 8.54
CA SER A 46 1.11 5.46 9.83
C SER A 46 2.24 6.49 9.96
N PHE A 47 3.42 6.16 9.44
CA PHE A 47 4.58 7.04 9.41
C PHE A 47 4.33 8.27 8.53
N ALA A 48 3.73 8.07 7.35
CA ALA A 48 3.39 9.15 6.44
C ALA A 48 2.35 10.11 7.02
N VAL A 49 1.36 9.61 7.78
CA VAL A 49 0.37 10.47 8.47
C VAL A 49 1.02 11.36 9.53
N LYS A 50 2.06 10.86 10.21
CA LYS A 50 2.80 11.61 11.24
C LYS A 50 3.86 12.54 10.65
N SER A 51 4.26 12.32 9.41
CA SER A 51 5.31 13.08 8.75
C SER A 51 4.68 14.21 7.94
N GLU A 52 5.14 15.44 8.15
CA GLU A 52 4.65 16.61 7.39
C GLU A 52 5.19 16.62 5.94
N GLN A 53 6.21 15.81 5.65
CA GLN A 53 6.89 15.77 4.35
C GLN A 53 6.75 14.41 3.67
N TYR A 54 6.53 14.46 2.36
CA TYR A 54 6.59 13.27 1.51
C TYR A 54 8.03 12.76 1.44
N THR A 55 8.25 11.54 1.92
CA THR A 55 9.58 10.91 1.98
C THR A 55 9.57 9.62 1.18
N VAL A 56 10.54 9.45 0.28
CA VAL A 56 10.72 8.22 -0.51
C VAL A 56 11.89 7.43 0.04
N PHE A 57 11.63 6.17 0.39
CA PHE A 57 12.67 5.24 0.82
C PHE A 57 13.02 4.32 -0.35
N SER A 58 14.21 4.50 -0.92
CA SER A 58 14.70 3.69 -2.06
C SER A 58 15.52 2.47 -1.65
N ALA A 59 15.90 2.35 -0.38
CA ALA A 59 16.70 1.24 0.13
C ALA A 59 16.30 0.90 1.57
N ASN A 60 16.51 -0.35 1.98
CA ASN A 60 16.20 -0.78 3.35
C ASN A 60 16.97 0.02 4.39
N THR A 61 18.16 0.50 4.06
CA THR A 61 18.98 1.33 4.97
C THR A 61 18.37 2.70 5.24
N THR A 62 17.52 3.22 4.35
CA THR A 62 16.88 4.53 4.51
C THR A 62 15.58 4.46 5.31
N LEU A 63 15.03 3.26 5.54
CA LEU A 63 13.88 3.07 6.41
C LEU A 63 14.23 3.35 7.88
N PRO A 64 13.30 3.91 8.66
CA PRO A 64 13.43 4.00 10.12
C PRO A 64 13.70 2.63 10.75
N SER A 65 14.38 2.60 11.89
CA SER A 65 14.77 1.36 12.60
C SER A 65 13.60 0.39 12.82
N ILE A 66 12.42 0.90 13.18
CA ILE A 66 11.21 0.10 13.37
C ILE A 66 10.74 -0.54 12.04
N GLY A 67 10.75 0.22 10.95
CA GLY A 67 10.38 -0.32 9.63
C GLY A 67 11.32 -1.44 9.17
N ARG A 68 12.62 -1.31 9.45
CA ARG A 68 13.61 -2.37 9.15
C ARG A 68 13.36 -3.65 9.95
N LEU A 69 12.99 -3.53 11.22
CA LEU A 69 12.68 -4.68 12.07
C LEU A 69 11.45 -5.45 11.57
N ILE A 70 10.40 -4.74 11.16
CA ILE A 70 9.19 -5.35 10.61
C ILE A 70 9.52 -6.13 9.33
N MET A 71 10.34 -5.54 8.44
CA MET A 71 10.74 -6.19 7.19
C MET A 71 11.56 -7.48 7.40
N GLN A 72 12.28 -7.61 8.53
CA GLN A 72 13.02 -8.84 8.87
C GLN A 72 12.11 -9.97 9.37
N GLN A 73 10.86 -9.68 9.73
CA GLN A 73 9.89 -10.68 10.20
C GLN A 73 9.21 -11.44 9.05
N ASP A 74 9.27 -10.92 7.81
CA ASP A 74 8.67 -11.53 6.61
C ASP A 74 9.55 -12.65 5.98
N VAL A 75 10.56 -13.16 6.70
CA VAL A 75 11.38 -14.30 6.27
C VAL A 75 10.92 -15.57 7.00
N TYR A 76 9.79 -16.13 6.58
CA TYR A 76 9.34 -17.48 6.94
C TYR A 76 8.68 -18.18 5.75
#